data_AF-A0A7Y6PYS8-F1
#
_entry.id   AF-A0A7Y6PYS8-F1
#
_cell.length_a   1.000
_cell.length_b   1.000
_cell.length_c   1.000
_cell.angle_alpha   90.00
_cell.angle_beta   90.00
_cell.angle_gamma   90.00
#
_symmetry.space_group_name_H-M   'P 1'
#
loop_
_entity.id
_entity.type
_entity.pdbx_description
1 polymer ?
#
loop_
_entity_poly.entity_id
_entity_poly.type
_entity_poly.pdbx_seq_one_letter_code
_entity_poly.pdbx_strand_id
1 'polypeptide(L)'
;ARDAEAQTREAQGRAAEADARARDIEARAREIETRARDIEARAKEAAERIVDAERRAREAETKLTDALDKLDDLEGTSDGSSADVSALQARIDELEAEVEKADNVRQFAANTEREIAGLERELRDMKAKVTQITLERDRFESQLRDLREDDETTNRRAPSRDPEATAQADLSRYTALVARAAELEQKVLRLEKDDEQHRRELSEANARLAAQHRAQEDEPTNTGNSLPIEFAEHLSVLEESIDSLRANMRAASDETAMMDQTESVMIVSSAVSQAAEHVERARDSLRALTAVVGKA
;
A
#
# COMPACT_ATOMS: atom_id res chain seq x y z
N ALA A 1 2.64 -123.38 40.29
CA ALA A 1 3.58 -122.53 41.09
C ALA A 1 4.49 -121.72 40.15
N ARG A 2 5.37 -122.36 39.36
CA ARG A 2 6.30 -121.65 38.46
C ARG A 2 5.63 -120.74 37.42
N ASP A 3 4.53 -121.17 36.80
CA ASP A 3 3.83 -120.33 35.80
C ASP A 3 3.17 -119.10 36.42
N ALA A 4 2.62 -119.23 37.64
CA ALA A 4 2.05 -118.10 38.38
C ALA A 4 3.14 -117.09 38.77
N GLU A 5 4.33 -117.55 39.18
CA GLU A 5 5.47 -116.68 39.43
C GLU A 5 5.95 -115.96 38.17
N ALA A 6 5.99 -116.64 37.02
CA ALA A 6 6.37 -116.05 35.74
C ALA A 6 5.37 -114.96 35.31
N GLN A 7 4.06 -115.23 35.39
CA GLN A 7 3.01 -114.24 35.12
C GLN A 7 3.08 -113.05 36.08
N THR A 8 3.41 -113.29 37.36
CA THR A 8 3.56 -112.22 38.35
C THR A 8 4.74 -111.31 38.01
N ARG A 9 5.88 -111.88 37.61
CA ARG A 9 7.06 -111.09 37.19
C ARG A 9 6.78 -110.29 35.92
N GLU A 10 6.08 -110.88 34.96
CA GLU A 10 5.69 -110.18 33.72
C GLU A 10 4.73 -109.02 34.02
N ALA A 11 3.73 -109.22 34.89
CA ALA A 11 2.82 -108.17 35.32
C ALA A 11 3.56 -107.04 36.06
N GLN A 12 4.52 -107.38 36.92
CA GLN A 12 5.39 -106.40 37.60
C GLN A 12 6.25 -105.61 36.59
N GLY A 13 6.81 -106.27 35.58
CA GLY A 13 7.57 -105.63 34.52
C GLY A 13 6.72 -104.63 33.72
N ARG A 14 5.51 -105.03 33.32
CA ARG A 14 4.55 -104.14 32.63
C ARG A 14 4.12 -102.97 33.50
N ALA A 15 3.90 -103.20 34.80
CA ALA A 15 3.57 -102.13 35.74
C ALA A 15 4.72 -101.12 35.87
N ALA A 16 5.96 -101.58 36.00
CA ALA A 16 7.13 -100.71 36.07
C ALA A 16 7.35 -99.89 34.79
N GLU A 17 7.09 -100.48 33.62
CA GLU A 17 7.16 -99.77 32.34
C GLU A 17 6.04 -98.71 32.22
N ALA A 18 4.82 -99.05 32.63
CA ALA A 18 3.71 -98.10 32.67
C ALA A 18 3.99 -96.92 33.61
N ASP A 19 4.55 -97.17 34.79
CA ASP A 19 4.97 -96.14 35.74
C ASP A 19 6.08 -95.24 35.16
N ALA A 20 7.05 -95.83 34.45
CA ALA A 20 8.11 -95.06 33.79
C ALA A 20 7.54 -94.15 32.69
N ARG A 21 6.60 -94.65 31.88
CA ARG A 21 5.90 -93.86 30.85
C ARG A 21 5.05 -92.76 31.46
N ALA A 22 4.34 -93.04 32.56
CA ALA A 22 3.55 -92.04 33.27
C ALA A 22 4.43 -90.88 33.76
N ARG A 23 5.60 -91.18 34.34
CA ARG A 23 6.56 -90.16 34.78
C ARG A 23 7.12 -89.32 33.62
N ASP A 24 7.42 -89.93 32.47
CA ASP A 24 7.86 -89.19 31.28
C ASP A 24 6.76 -88.26 30.76
N ILE A 25 5.52 -88.73 30.71
CA ILE A 25 4.37 -87.90 30.31
C ILE A 25 4.17 -86.73 31.29
N GLU A 26 4.25 -86.97 32.59
CA GLU A 26 4.17 -85.90 33.60
C GLU A 26 5.30 -84.85 33.44
N ALA A 27 6.52 -85.30 33.16
CA ALA A 27 7.65 -84.40 32.93
C ALA A 27 7.42 -83.52 31.69
N ARG A 28 6.95 -84.11 30.58
CA ARG A 28 6.61 -83.36 29.35
C ARG A 28 5.43 -82.41 29.57
N ALA A 29 4.43 -82.81 30.35
CA ALA A 29 3.29 -81.95 30.67
C ALA A 29 3.76 -80.69 31.43
N ARG A 30 4.66 -80.84 32.41
CA ARG A 30 5.25 -79.70 33.15
C ARG A 30 6.09 -78.79 32.25
N GLU A 31 6.82 -79.36 31.30
CA GLU A 31 7.59 -78.58 30.33
C GLU A 31 6.67 -77.76 29.41
N ILE A 32 5.60 -78.38 28.89
CA ILE A 32 4.60 -77.71 28.07
C ILE A 32 3.93 -76.57 28.85
N GLU A 33 3.55 -76.82 30.11
CA GLU A 33 2.95 -75.80 30.97
C GLU A 33 3.90 -74.61 31.21
N THR A 34 5.20 -74.88 31.39
CA THR A 34 6.21 -73.84 31.54
C THR A 34 6.37 -73.01 30.26
N ARG A 35 6.42 -73.67 29.09
CA ARG A 35 6.47 -72.99 27.79
C ARG A 35 5.22 -72.17 27.51
N ALA A 36 4.05 -72.67 27.88
CA ALA A 36 2.78 -71.95 27.74
C ALA A 36 2.78 -70.65 28.53
N ARG A 37 3.27 -70.68 29.78
CA ARG A 37 3.43 -69.47 30.61
C ARG A 37 4.41 -68.45 30.03
N ASP A 38 5.54 -68.90 29.47
CA ASP A 38 6.51 -68.02 28.81
C ASP A 38 5.92 -67.36 27.55
N ILE A 39 5.18 -68.12 26.74
CA ILE A 39 4.46 -67.58 25.58
C ILE A 39 3.43 -66.55 26.01
N GLU A 40 2.65 -66.83 27.05
CA GLU A 40 1.65 -65.89 27.60
C GLU A 40 2.30 -64.59 28.09
N ALA A 41 3.42 -64.68 28.80
CA ALA A 41 4.18 -63.52 29.26
C ALA A 41 4.68 -62.66 28.09
N ARG A 42 5.25 -63.28 27.06
CA ARG A 42 5.72 -62.58 25.84
C ARG A 42 4.58 -61.95 25.05
N ALA A 43 3.43 -62.63 24.97
CA ALA A 43 2.25 -62.10 24.31
C ALA A 43 1.73 -60.85 25.02
N LYS A 44 1.74 -60.85 26.36
CA LYS A 44 1.38 -59.67 27.15
C LYS A 44 2.35 -58.50 26.94
N GLU A 45 3.65 -58.76 26.97
CA GLU A 45 4.68 -57.74 26.70
C GLU A 45 4.56 -57.16 25.29
N ALA A 46 4.29 -58.00 24.29
CA ALA A 46 4.06 -57.55 22.91
C ALA A 46 2.80 -56.68 22.81
N ALA A 47 1.71 -57.04 23.48
CA ALA A 47 0.49 -56.23 23.52
C ALA A 47 0.74 -54.85 24.16
N GLU A 48 1.48 -54.79 25.27
CA GLU A 48 1.85 -53.53 25.92
C GLU A 48 2.69 -52.63 25.00
N ARG A 49 3.65 -53.21 24.25
CA ARG A 49 4.45 -52.47 23.26
C ARG A 49 3.61 -51.93 22.11
N ILE A 50 2.61 -52.68 21.64
CA ILE A 50 1.70 -52.23 20.58
C ILE A 50 0.90 -51.03 21.08
N VAL A 51 0.32 -51.10 22.28
CA VAL A 51 -0.45 -49.99 22.87
C VAL A 51 0.41 -48.73 23.03
N ASP A 52 1.67 -48.86 23.49
CA ASP A 52 2.57 -47.71 23.60
C ASP A 52 2.97 -47.14 22.23
N ALA A 53 3.17 -48.00 21.23
CA ALA A 53 3.44 -47.56 19.86
C ALA A 53 2.25 -46.81 19.24
N GLU A 54 1.03 -47.30 19.44
CA GLU A 54 -0.20 -46.62 19.00
C GLU A 54 -0.37 -45.26 19.66
N ARG A 55 -0.09 -45.16 20.97
CA ARG A 55 -0.12 -43.89 21.69
C ARG A 55 0.88 -42.90 21.10
N ARG A 56 2.12 -43.33 20.87
CA ARG A 56 3.16 -42.48 20.24
C ARG A 56 2.79 -42.07 18.81
N ALA A 57 2.14 -42.95 18.04
CA ALA A 57 1.67 -42.62 16.71
C ALA A 57 0.59 -41.52 16.75
N ARG A 58 -0.40 -41.63 17.64
CA ARG A 58 -1.42 -40.58 17.83
C ARG A 58 -0.82 -39.25 18.28
N GLU A 59 0.12 -39.27 19.23
CA GLU A 59 0.84 -38.06 19.65
C GLU A 59 1.62 -37.42 18.50
N ALA A 60 2.21 -38.21 17.60
CA ALA A 60 2.90 -37.72 16.42
C ALA A 60 1.93 -37.15 15.37
N GLU A 61 0.77 -37.78 15.17
CA GLU A 61 -0.30 -37.29 14.29
C GLU A 61 -0.82 -35.93 14.77
N THR A 62 -1.11 -35.77 16.06
CA THR A 62 -1.53 -34.47 16.62
C THR A 62 -0.48 -33.38 16.39
N LYS A 63 0.79 -33.68 16.67
CA LYS A 63 1.88 -32.72 16.43
C LYS A 63 2.04 -32.35 14.96
N LEU A 64 1.76 -33.28 14.05
CA LEU A 64 1.79 -33.02 12.62
C LEU A 64 0.65 -32.09 12.21
N THR A 65 -0.56 -32.32 12.72
CA THR A 65 -1.70 -31.43 12.49
C THR A 65 -1.41 -30.02 13.02
N ASP A 66 -0.95 -29.90 14.27
CA ASP A 66 -0.59 -28.59 14.86
C ASP A 66 0.50 -27.85 14.04
N ALA A 67 1.42 -28.60 13.43
CA ALA A 67 2.47 -28.03 12.59
C ALA A 67 1.94 -27.57 11.22
N LEU A 68 0.97 -28.28 10.66
CA LEU A 68 0.29 -27.89 9.42
C LEU A 68 -0.56 -26.64 9.62
N ASP A 69 -1.32 -26.56 10.71
CA ASP A 69 -2.16 -25.39 11.02
C ASP A 69 -1.29 -24.13 11.19
N LYS A 70 -0.15 -24.24 11.89
CA LYS A 70 0.82 -23.14 12.00
C LYS A 70 1.43 -22.73 10.67
N LEU A 71 1.59 -23.67 9.74
CA LEU A 71 2.14 -23.38 8.42
C LEU A 71 1.12 -22.59 7.58
N ASP A 72 -0.16 -22.94 7.67
CA ASP A 72 -1.27 -22.22 7.04
C ASP A 72 -1.39 -20.78 7.59
N ASP A 73 -1.31 -20.61 8.91
CA ASP A 73 -1.29 -19.28 9.56
C ASP A 73 -0.12 -18.40 9.08
N LEU A 74 1.06 -19.01 8.93
CA LEU A 74 2.27 -18.31 8.44
C LEU A 74 2.13 -17.94 6.96
N GLU A 75 1.53 -18.80 6.14
CA GLU A 75 1.27 -18.53 4.72
C GLU A 75 0.28 -17.37 4.58
N GLY A 76 -0.83 -17.37 5.33
CA GLY A 76 -1.77 -16.26 5.36
C GLY A 76 -1.15 -14.93 5.82
N THR A 77 -0.24 -14.98 6.80
CA THR A 77 0.51 -13.78 7.25
C THR A 77 1.47 -13.28 6.18
N SER A 78 2.12 -14.19 5.46
CA SER A 78 3.02 -13.86 4.34
C SER A 78 2.26 -13.20 3.19
N ASP A 79 1.10 -13.73 2.84
CA ASP A 79 0.24 -13.16 1.79
C ASP A 79 -0.29 -11.77 2.17
N GLY A 80 -0.72 -11.59 3.42
CA GLY A 80 -1.10 -10.28 3.96
C GLY A 80 0.04 -9.26 3.88
N SER A 81 1.24 -9.68 4.29
CA SER A 81 2.44 -8.82 4.22
C SER A 81 2.80 -8.46 2.76
N SER A 82 2.64 -9.39 1.83
CA SER A 82 2.87 -9.16 0.40
C SER A 82 1.89 -8.14 -0.19
N ALA A 83 0.62 -8.22 0.20
CA ALA A 83 -0.40 -7.24 -0.18
C ALA A 83 -0.08 -5.84 0.38
N ASP A 84 0.34 -5.76 1.65
CA ASP A 84 0.74 -4.50 2.28
C ASP A 84 1.94 -3.85 1.58
N VAL A 85 2.95 -4.65 1.21
CA VAL A 85 4.12 -4.17 0.45
C VAL A 85 3.68 -3.62 -0.91
N SER A 86 2.76 -4.29 -1.59
CA SER A 86 2.25 -3.85 -2.89
C SER A 86 1.47 -2.53 -2.78
N ALA A 87 0.66 -2.39 -1.73
CA ALA A 87 -0.09 -1.16 -1.46
C ALA A 87 0.83 0.01 -1.11
N LEU A 88 1.88 -0.22 -0.30
CA LEU A 88 2.88 0.77 0.02
C LEU A 88 3.68 1.20 -1.21
N GLN A 89 4.01 0.27 -2.11
CA GLN A 89 4.70 0.60 -3.35
C GLN A 89 3.84 1.52 -4.24
N ALA A 90 2.56 1.20 -4.41
CA ALA A 90 1.64 2.06 -5.17
C ALA A 90 1.54 3.47 -4.56
N ARG A 91 1.55 3.57 -3.22
CA ARG A 91 1.52 4.87 -2.54
C ARG A 91 2.81 5.67 -2.73
N ILE A 92 3.96 5.00 -2.78
CA ILE A 92 5.25 5.63 -3.09
C ILE A 92 5.21 6.21 -4.51
N ASP A 93 4.79 5.41 -5.49
CA ASP A 93 4.72 5.84 -6.90
C ASP A 93 3.79 7.07 -7.06
N GLU A 94 2.66 7.09 -6.34
CA GLU A 94 1.74 8.25 -6.32
C GLU A 94 2.40 9.51 -5.75
N LEU A 95 3.11 9.37 -4.62
CA LEU A 95 3.81 10.49 -3.98
C LEU A 95 4.96 11.01 -4.85
N GLU A 96 5.70 10.12 -5.53
CA GLU A 96 6.74 10.52 -6.47
C GLU A 96 6.16 11.35 -7.63
N ALA A 97 5.02 10.94 -8.19
CA ALA A 97 4.33 11.70 -9.23
C ALA A 97 3.81 13.06 -8.72
N GLU A 98 3.39 13.15 -7.46
CA GLU A 98 2.97 14.42 -6.85
C GLU A 98 4.16 15.37 -6.65
N VAL A 99 5.31 14.85 -6.19
CA VAL A 99 6.55 15.62 -6.06
C VAL A 99 7.00 16.16 -7.41
N GLU A 100 6.95 15.35 -8.47
CA GLU A 100 7.28 15.81 -9.83
C GLU A 100 6.35 16.95 -10.29
N LYS A 101 5.04 16.85 -10.02
CA LYS A 101 4.09 17.93 -10.30
C LYS A 101 4.44 19.20 -9.52
N ALA A 102 4.78 19.08 -8.25
CA ALA A 102 5.17 20.21 -7.42
C ALA A 102 6.45 20.91 -7.93
N ASP A 103 7.43 20.13 -8.40
CA ASP A 103 8.65 20.66 -9.00
C ASP A 103 8.38 21.41 -10.30
N ASN A 104 7.48 20.90 -11.15
CA ASN A 104 7.04 21.61 -12.35
C ASN A 104 6.37 22.95 -12.03
N VAL A 105 5.49 22.98 -11.02
CA VAL A 105 4.85 24.23 -10.55
C VAL A 105 5.90 25.22 -10.05
N ARG A 106 6.87 24.74 -9.28
CA ARG A 106 7.95 25.58 -8.76
C ARG A 106 8.81 26.17 -9.88
N GLN A 107 9.12 25.37 -10.90
CA GLN A 107 9.86 25.86 -12.07
C GLN A 107 9.07 26.91 -12.85
N PHE A 108 7.76 26.70 -13.03
CA PHE A 108 6.87 27.67 -13.66
C PHE A 108 6.85 28.99 -12.88
N ALA A 109 6.64 28.93 -11.56
CA ALA A 109 6.66 30.12 -10.70
C ALA A 109 7.99 30.88 -10.80
N ALA A 110 9.13 30.18 -10.78
CA ALA A 110 10.44 30.79 -10.94
C ALA A 110 10.64 31.46 -12.31
N ASN A 111 10.06 30.91 -13.37
CA ASN A 111 10.08 31.54 -14.70
C ASN A 111 9.22 32.80 -14.73
N THR A 112 8.01 32.75 -14.18
CA THR A 112 7.11 33.90 -14.08
C THR A 112 7.73 35.03 -13.26
N GLU A 113 8.40 34.72 -12.15
CA GLU A 113 9.11 35.73 -11.35
C GLU A 113 10.21 36.44 -12.15
N ARG A 114 10.99 35.70 -12.96
CA ARG A 114 12.01 36.31 -13.83
C ARG A 114 11.39 37.21 -14.89
N GLU A 115 10.26 36.81 -15.47
CA GLU A 115 9.54 37.60 -16.46
C GLU A 115 8.99 38.90 -15.85
N ILE A 116 8.37 38.82 -14.67
CA ILE A 116 7.90 40.00 -13.92
C ILE A 116 9.08 40.94 -13.64
N ALA A 117 10.20 40.43 -13.13
CA ALA A 117 11.38 41.25 -12.87
C ALA A 117 11.93 41.92 -14.14
N GLY A 118 11.85 41.25 -15.29
CA GLY A 118 12.18 41.79 -16.61
C GLY A 118 11.25 42.95 -17.00
N LEU A 119 9.94 42.72 -16.94
CA LEU A 119 8.91 43.73 -17.25
C LEU A 119 9.01 44.95 -16.33
N GLU A 120 9.30 44.75 -15.04
CA GLU A 120 9.52 45.85 -14.09
C GLU A 120 10.74 46.71 -14.44
N ARG A 121 11.79 46.11 -15.00
CA ARG A 121 12.97 46.84 -15.47
C ARG A 121 12.66 47.64 -16.71
N GLU A 122 11.99 47.04 -17.69
CA GLU A 122 11.54 47.74 -18.90
C GLU A 122 10.61 48.90 -18.56
N LEU A 123 9.69 48.70 -17.61
CA LEU A 123 8.80 49.76 -17.14
C LEU A 123 9.58 50.92 -16.52
N ARG A 124 10.63 50.65 -15.73
CA ARG A 124 11.51 51.68 -15.17
C ARG A 124 12.26 52.43 -16.26
N ASP A 125 12.80 51.73 -17.25
CA ASP A 125 13.52 52.34 -18.37
C ASP A 125 12.58 53.20 -19.25
N MET A 126 11.36 52.73 -19.52
CA MET A 126 10.34 53.50 -20.23
C MET A 126 9.93 54.75 -19.45
N LYS A 127 9.71 54.65 -18.12
CA LYS A 127 9.45 55.81 -17.26
C LYS A 127 10.57 56.84 -17.35
N ALA A 128 11.83 56.40 -17.30
CA ALA A 128 12.99 57.28 -17.44
C ALA A 128 13.00 57.99 -18.81
N LYS A 129 12.73 57.26 -19.91
CA LYS A 129 12.60 57.85 -21.25
C LYS A 129 11.47 58.88 -21.34
N VAL A 130 10.31 58.61 -20.75
CA VAL A 130 9.20 59.57 -20.70
C VAL A 130 9.60 60.83 -19.94
N THR A 131 10.28 60.71 -18.80
CA THR A 131 10.78 61.87 -18.06
C THR A 131 11.79 62.68 -18.88
N GLN A 132 12.69 62.03 -19.62
CA GLN A 132 13.62 62.72 -20.51
C GLN A 132 12.91 63.47 -21.63
N ILE A 133 11.98 62.81 -22.34
CA ILE A 133 11.19 63.43 -23.42
C ILE A 133 10.40 64.63 -22.89
N THR A 134 9.87 64.53 -21.67
CA THR A 134 9.14 65.64 -21.02
C THR A 134 10.07 66.84 -20.79
N LEU A 135 11.28 66.63 -20.29
CA LEU A 135 12.27 67.70 -20.12
C LEU A 135 12.72 68.31 -21.46
N GLU A 136 12.90 67.50 -22.49
CA GLU A 136 13.22 67.97 -23.84
C GLU A 136 12.08 68.82 -24.42
N ARG A 137 10.83 68.37 -24.27
CA ARG A 137 9.64 69.16 -24.64
C ARG A 137 9.64 70.50 -23.91
N ASP A 138 9.84 70.53 -22.60
CA ASP A 138 9.82 71.77 -21.81
C ASP A 138 10.93 72.75 -22.24
N ARG A 139 12.12 72.22 -22.61
CA ARG A 139 13.20 73.02 -23.21
C ARG A 139 12.80 73.57 -24.57
N PHE A 140 12.24 72.76 -25.46
CA PHE A 140 11.78 73.22 -26.77
C PHE A 140 10.65 74.24 -26.66
N GLU A 141 9.71 74.06 -25.73
CA GLU A 141 8.66 75.03 -25.45
C GLU A 141 9.22 76.36 -24.94
N SER A 142 10.27 76.32 -24.11
CA SER A 142 10.96 77.54 -23.65
C SER A 142 11.68 78.24 -24.81
N GLN A 143 12.43 77.50 -25.62
CA GLN A 143 13.07 78.04 -26.82
C GLN A 143 12.07 78.66 -27.81
N LEU A 144 10.89 78.05 -27.97
CA LEU A 144 9.82 78.60 -28.79
C LEU A 144 9.22 79.88 -28.20
N ARG A 145 9.17 80.03 -26.87
CA ARG A 145 8.76 81.29 -26.23
C ARG A 145 9.80 82.38 -26.45
N ASP A 146 11.07 82.08 -26.22
CA ASP A 146 12.17 83.04 -26.44
C ASP A 146 12.22 83.50 -27.90
N LEU A 147 12.12 82.56 -28.86
CA LEU A 147 12.04 82.90 -30.28
C LEU A 147 10.80 83.72 -30.62
N ARG A 148 9.66 83.50 -29.95
CA ARG A 148 8.44 84.27 -30.17
C ARG A 148 8.53 85.68 -29.56
N GLU A 149 9.21 85.85 -28.42
CA GLU A 149 9.54 87.16 -27.84
C GLU A 149 10.57 87.90 -28.71
N ASP A 150 11.55 87.19 -29.25
CA ASP A 150 12.49 87.72 -30.25
C ASP A 150 11.76 88.08 -31.55
N ASP A 151 10.78 87.30 -32.01
CA ASP A 151 9.95 87.59 -33.18
C ASP A 151 8.96 88.74 -32.92
N GLU A 152 8.45 88.92 -31.70
CA GLU A 152 7.69 90.12 -31.30
C GLU A 152 8.56 91.39 -31.27
N THR A 153 9.87 91.27 -31.05
CA THR A 153 10.83 92.40 -31.13
C THR A 153 11.48 92.57 -32.51
N THR A 154 11.50 91.54 -33.36
CA THR A 154 12.03 91.58 -34.75
C THR A 154 10.97 91.60 -35.85
N ASN A 155 9.67 91.61 -35.52
CA ASN A 155 8.55 91.88 -36.45
C ASN A 155 8.43 93.36 -36.89
N ARG A 156 9.57 94.03 -37.11
CA ARG A 156 9.68 95.18 -38.01
C ARG A 156 10.62 94.99 -39.20
N ARG A 157 11.16 93.79 -39.45
CA ARG A 157 11.84 93.57 -40.74
C ARG A 157 12.01 92.10 -41.14
N ALA A 158 11.53 91.85 -42.35
CA ALA A 158 11.97 90.82 -43.33
C ALA A 158 11.18 89.49 -43.32
N PRO A 159 11.32 88.66 -44.38
CA PRO A 159 10.50 88.78 -45.59
C PRO A 159 9.74 87.49 -45.96
N SER A 160 8.79 87.67 -46.89
CA SER A 160 8.05 86.67 -47.67
C SER A 160 8.81 85.36 -47.92
N ARG A 161 8.28 84.27 -47.37
CA ARG A 161 8.74 82.89 -47.59
C ARG A 161 8.01 82.30 -48.80
N ASP A 162 8.80 81.86 -49.78
CA ASP A 162 8.35 81.31 -51.07
C ASP A 162 7.44 80.06 -50.88
N PRO A 163 6.22 80.03 -51.43
CA PRO A 163 5.24 78.96 -51.21
C PRO A 163 5.59 77.63 -51.91
N GLU A 164 6.59 77.61 -52.79
CA GLU A 164 6.89 76.47 -53.66
C GLU A 164 7.78 75.39 -53.00
N ALA A 165 8.64 75.75 -52.03
CA ALA A 165 9.49 74.79 -51.31
C ALA A 165 8.74 74.01 -50.20
N THR A 166 7.68 74.60 -49.64
CA THR A 166 6.83 73.99 -48.61
C THR A 166 5.96 72.84 -49.16
N ALA A 167 5.46 73.01 -50.39
CA ALA A 167 4.66 71.97 -51.06
C ALA A 167 5.46 70.68 -51.32
N GLN A 168 6.76 70.79 -51.62
CA GLN A 168 7.63 69.64 -51.90
C GLN A 168 8.09 68.91 -50.61
N ALA A 169 8.24 69.64 -49.51
CA ALA A 169 8.49 69.08 -48.18
C ALA A 169 7.25 68.37 -47.60
N ASP A 170 6.05 68.90 -47.86
CA ASP A 170 4.80 68.24 -47.47
C ASP A 170 4.53 66.99 -48.32
N LEU A 171 4.81 67.02 -49.62
CA LEU A 171 4.65 65.85 -50.50
C LEU A 171 5.53 64.67 -50.05
N SER A 172 6.76 64.94 -49.63
CA SER A 172 7.68 63.91 -49.13
C SER A 172 7.25 63.34 -47.77
N ARG A 173 6.66 64.15 -46.88
CA ARG A 173 6.02 63.66 -45.65
C ARG A 173 4.78 62.81 -45.92
N TYR A 174 3.93 63.22 -46.85
CA TYR A 174 2.78 62.41 -47.27
C TYR A 174 3.22 61.07 -47.86
N THR A 175 4.29 61.07 -48.67
CA THR A 175 4.84 59.83 -49.25
C THR A 175 5.37 58.89 -48.17
N ALA A 176 6.06 59.42 -47.16
CA ALA A 176 6.55 58.63 -46.02
C ALA A 176 5.41 58.07 -45.15
N LEU A 177 4.33 58.83 -44.97
CA LEU A 177 3.14 58.37 -44.25
C LEU A 177 2.42 57.25 -45.00
N VAL A 178 2.29 57.36 -46.32
CA VAL A 178 1.70 56.31 -47.17
C VAL A 178 2.53 55.02 -47.12
N ALA A 179 3.86 55.13 -47.17
CA ALA A 179 4.74 53.97 -47.03
C ALA A 179 4.59 53.29 -45.66
N ARG A 180 4.54 54.07 -44.58
CA ARG A 180 4.32 53.56 -43.22
C ARG A 180 2.93 52.93 -43.05
N ALA A 181 1.91 53.47 -43.71
CA ALA A 181 0.58 52.88 -43.70
C ALA A 181 0.58 51.50 -44.40
N ALA A 182 1.23 51.38 -45.56
CA ALA A 182 1.37 50.11 -46.26
C ALA A 182 2.14 49.05 -45.46
N GLU A 183 3.19 49.45 -44.73
CA GLU A 183 3.92 48.55 -43.83
C GLU A 183 3.05 48.07 -42.67
N LEU A 184 2.23 48.95 -42.09
CA LEU A 184 1.30 48.59 -41.03
C LEU A 184 0.20 47.65 -41.53
N GLU A 185 -0.35 47.87 -42.72
CA GLU A 185 -1.32 46.96 -43.35
C GLU A 185 -0.73 45.55 -43.56
N GLN A 186 0.51 45.46 -44.05
CA GLN A 186 1.19 44.16 -44.17
C GLN A 186 1.41 43.48 -42.82
N LYS A 187 1.70 44.26 -41.77
CA LYS A 187 1.89 43.73 -40.42
C LYS A 187 0.58 43.21 -39.84
N VAL A 188 -0.53 43.93 -40.06
CA VAL A 188 -1.87 43.48 -39.65
C VAL A 188 -2.24 42.17 -40.33
N LEU A 189 -2.03 42.05 -41.65
CA LEU A 189 -2.31 40.81 -42.38
C LEU A 189 -1.49 39.60 -41.87
N ARG A 190 -0.24 39.81 -41.45
CA ARG A 190 0.56 38.73 -40.83
C ARG A 190 -0.01 38.33 -39.48
N LEU A 191 -0.36 39.30 -38.64
CA LEU A 191 -0.93 39.04 -37.32
C LEU A 191 -2.30 38.33 -37.42
N GLU A 192 -3.13 38.69 -38.40
CA GLU A 192 -4.41 38.00 -38.66
C GLU A 192 -4.18 36.53 -39.04
N LYS A 193 -3.18 36.25 -39.89
CA LYS A 193 -2.83 34.89 -40.28
C LYS A 193 -2.31 34.07 -39.09
N ASP A 194 -1.49 34.67 -38.24
CA ASP A 194 -0.95 34.00 -37.05
C ASP A 194 -2.07 33.72 -36.02
N ASP A 195 -3.01 34.65 -35.84
CA ASP A 195 -4.20 34.48 -34.98
C ASP A 195 -5.11 33.34 -35.47
N GLU A 196 -5.31 33.22 -36.80
CA GLU A 196 -6.03 32.08 -37.38
C GLU A 196 -5.33 30.75 -37.14
N GLN A 197 -3.99 30.70 -37.18
CA GLN A 197 -3.23 29.49 -36.89
C GLN A 197 -3.39 29.07 -35.43
N HIS A 198 -3.23 30.00 -34.49
CA HIS A 198 -3.41 29.71 -33.07
C HIS A 198 -4.83 29.28 -32.72
N ARG A 199 -5.86 29.85 -33.37
CA ARG A 199 -7.24 29.37 -33.19
C ARG A 199 -7.42 27.91 -33.64
N ARG A 200 -6.75 27.49 -34.72
CA ARG A 200 -6.80 26.10 -35.18
C ARG A 200 -6.10 25.17 -34.19
N GLU A 201 -4.92 25.55 -33.70
CA GLU A 201 -4.18 24.79 -32.69
C GLU A 201 -4.98 24.60 -31.40
N LEU A 202 -5.62 25.65 -30.90
CA LEU A 202 -6.50 25.58 -29.72
C LEU A 202 -7.70 24.67 -29.95
N SER A 203 -8.31 24.72 -31.13
CA SER A 203 -9.41 23.82 -31.50
C SER A 203 -8.98 22.35 -31.50
N GLU A 204 -7.82 22.05 -32.09
CA GLU A 204 -7.26 20.69 -32.10
C GLU A 204 -6.88 20.20 -30.70
N ALA A 205 -6.28 21.05 -29.87
CA ALA A 205 -5.94 20.71 -28.49
C ALA A 205 -7.19 20.40 -27.64
N ASN A 206 -8.24 21.23 -27.77
CA ASN A 206 -9.51 20.99 -27.09
C ASN A 206 -10.19 19.70 -27.56
N ALA A 207 -10.13 19.38 -28.85
CA ALA A 207 -10.65 18.13 -29.37
C ALA A 207 -9.90 16.90 -28.79
N ARG A 208 -8.58 17.01 -28.59
CA ARG A 208 -7.77 15.95 -27.95
C ARG A 208 -8.13 15.75 -26.49
N LEU A 209 -8.29 16.83 -25.73
CA LEU A 209 -8.72 16.77 -24.32
C LEU A 209 -10.12 16.15 -24.18
N ALA A 210 -11.06 16.54 -25.03
CA ALA A 210 -12.40 15.96 -25.04
C ALA A 210 -12.39 14.45 -25.35
N ALA A 211 -11.49 14.00 -26.23
CA ALA A 211 -11.32 12.57 -26.53
C ALA A 211 -10.71 11.79 -25.34
N GLN A 212 -9.77 12.38 -24.61
CA GLN A 212 -9.19 11.78 -23.40
C GLN A 212 -10.22 11.63 -22.28
N HIS A 213 -11.05 12.65 -22.05
CA HIS A 213 -12.11 12.56 -21.05
C HIS A 213 -13.14 11.48 -21.36
N ARG A 214 -13.56 11.33 -22.63
CA ARG A 214 -14.47 10.23 -23.01
C ARG A 214 -13.83 8.85 -22.82
N ALA A 215 -12.54 8.71 -23.07
CA ALA A 215 -11.83 7.46 -22.84
C ALA A 215 -11.71 7.08 -21.35
N GLN A 216 -11.77 8.06 -20.44
CA GLN A 216 -11.77 7.83 -18.99
C GLN A 216 -13.15 7.53 -18.42
N GLU A 217 -14.23 8.00 -19.05
CA GLU A 217 -15.61 7.78 -18.57
C GLU A 217 -16.15 6.37 -18.88
N ASP A 218 -15.57 5.64 -19.84
CA ASP A 218 -15.95 4.26 -20.20
C ASP A 218 -15.27 3.18 -19.33
N GLU A 219 -14.47 3.57 -18.33
CA GLU A 219 -13.89 2.65 -17.35
C GLU A 219 -14.81 2.55 -16.11
N PRO A 220 -15.40 1.38 -15.80
CA PRO A 220 -16.40 1.27 -14.73
C PRO A 220 -15.71 1.40 -13.37
N THR A 221 -15.67 2.63 -12.85
CA THR A 221 -15.23 2.92 -11.49
C THR A 221 -16.32 2.52 -10.49
N ASN A 222 -16.32 1.22 -10.16
CA ASN A 222 -17.01 0.66 -9.01
C ASN A 222 -16.29 1.02 -7.71
N THR A 223 -16.30 2.30 -7.34
CA THR A 223 -15.83 2.76 -6.02
C THR A 223 -16.78 3.82 -5.46
N GLY A 224 -18.06 3.44 -5.37
CA GLY A 224 -19.00 4.11 -4.48
C GLY A 224 -18.67 3.75 -3.04
N ASN A 225 -18.25 4.76 -2.30
CA ASN A 225 -17.82 4.89 -0.91
C ASN A 225 -18.73 4.28 0.19
N SER A 226 -19.37 3.13 -0.02
CA SER A 226 -19.96 2.32 1.03
C SER A 226 -18.97 1.21 1.39
N LEU A 227 -18.39 1.28 2.59
CA LEU A 227 -17.79 0.08 3.18
C LEU A 227 -18.80 -1.08 3.04
N PRO A 228 -18.40 -2.24 2.51
CA PRO A 228 -19.33 -3.35 2.30
C PRO A 228 -20.06 -3.64 3.60
N ILE A 229 -21.39 -3.80 3.54
CA ILE A 229 -22.19 -4.22 4.71
C ILE A 229 -21.60 -5.51 5.33
N GLU A 230 -20.99 -6.34 4.50
CA GLU A 230 -20.21 -7.53 4.88
C GLU A 230 -19.07 -7.22 5.87
N PHE A 231 -18.41 -6.07 5.77
CA PHE A 231 -17.34 -5.68 6.69
C PHE A 231 -17.86 -5.45 8.12
N ALA A 232 -19.07 -4.89 8.26
CA ALA A 232 -19.70 -4.72 9.57
C ALA A 232 -20.09 -6.07 10.19
N GLU A 233 -20.54 -7.03 9.37
CA GLU A 233 -20.83 -8.40 9.83
C GLU A 233 -19.56 -9.13 10.30
N HIS A 234 -18.46 -9.01 9.55
CA HIS A 234 -17.17 -9.59 9.95
C HIS A 234 -16.64 -8.99 11.27
N LEU A 235 -16.80 -7.68 11.49
CA LEU A 235 -16.44 -7.05 12.77
C LEU A 235 -17.28 -7.59 13.93
N SER A 236 -18.58 -7.81 13.71
CA SER A 236 -19.47 -8.38 14.75
C SER A 236 -19.08 -9.82 15.11
N VAL A 237 -18.77 -10.66 14.12
CA VAL A 237 -18.33 -12.05 14.35
C VAL A 237 -16.99 -12.08 15.09
N LEU A 238 -16.09 -11.16 14.76
CA LEU A 238 -14.79 -11.04 15.42
C LEU A 238 -14.94 -10.58 16.88
N GLU A 239 -15.84 -9.64 17.18
CA GLU A 239 -16.13 -9.19 18.54
C GLU A 239 -16.70 -10.33 19.41
N GLU A 240 -17.63 -11.13 18.85
CA GLU A 240 -18.19 -12.30 19.54
C GLU A 240 -17.12 -13.37 19.82
N SER A 241 -16.21 -13.60 18.86
CA SER A 241 -15.09 -14.54 18.99
C SER A 241 -14.11 -14.11 20.10
N ILE A 242 -13.82 -12.81 20.20
CA ILE A 242 -12.96 -12.24 21.24
C ILE A 242 -13.61 -12.35 22.63
N ASP A 243 -14.92 -12.07 22.74
CA ASP A 243 -15.64 -12.20 24.01
C ASP A 243 -15.71 -13.67 24.48
N SER A 244 -15.86 -14.63 23.55
CA SER A 244 -15.78 -16.07 23.83
C SER A 244 -14.38 -16.50 24.30
N LEU A 245 -13.33 -16.04 23.62
CA LEU A 245 -11.95 -16.32 24.01
C LEU A 245 -11.64 -15.75 25.40
N ARG A 246 -12.12 -14.55 25.71
CA ARG A 246 -11.99 -13.92 27.03
C ARG A 246 -12.66 -14.72 28.14
N ALA A 247 -13.86 -15.25 27.88
CA ALA A 247 -14.56 -16.11 28.84
C ALA A 247 -13.76 -17.38 29.13
N ASN A 248 -13.21 -18.03 28.11
CA ASN A 248 -12.36 -19.21 28.25
C ASN A 248 -11.05 -18.89 29.02
N MET A 249 -10.43 -17.74 28.72
CA MET A 249 -9.21 -17.29 29.38
C MET A 249 -9.42 -16.98 30.87
N ARG A 250 -10.58 -16.40 31.23
CA ARG A 250 -10.96 -16.23 32.64
C ARG A 250 -11.18 -17.56 33.33
N ALA A 251 -11.90 -18.49 32.68
CA ALA A 251 -12.12 -19.82 33.25
C ALA A 251 -10.79 -20.57 33.47
N ALA A 252 -9.87 -20.51 32.52
CA ALA A 252 -8.53 -21.09 32.66
C ALA A 252 -7.72 -20.41 33.77
N SER A 253 -7.82 -19.08 33.90
CA SER A 253 -7.17 -18.34 34.98
C SER A 253 -7.72 -18.74 36.36
N ASP A 254 -9.04 -18.82 36.50
CA ASP A 254 -9.71 -19.24 37.74
C ASP A 254 -9.35 -20.70 38.10
N GLU A 255 -9.26 -21.59 37.10
CA GLU A 255 -8.84 -22.98 37.29
C GLU A 255 -7.39 -23.07 37.77
N THR A 256 -6.46 -22.35 37.14
CA THR A 256 -5.05 -22.32 37.59
C THR A 256 -4.87 -21.70 38.97
N ALA A 257 -5.75 -20.79 39.38
CA ALA A 257 -5.75 -20.20 40.72
C ALA A 257 -6.17 -21.21 41.81
N MET A 258 -6.96 -22.23 41.45
CA MET A 258 -7.40 -23.30 42.34
C MET A 258 -6.41 -24.48 42.42
N MET A 259 -5.39 -24.50 41.56
CA MET A 259 -4.37 -25.55 41.54
C MET A 259 -3.23 -25.28 42.52
N ASP A 260 -2.55 -26.34 42.95
CA ASP A 260 -1.31 -26.24 43.71
C ASP A 260 -0.25 -25.48 42.90
N GLN A 261 0.33 -24.45 43.53
CA GLN A 261 1.25 -23.47 42.92
C GLN A 261 2.64 -24.08 42.67
N THR A 262 2.67 -25.08 41.79
CA THR A 262 3.90 -25.63 41.23
C THR A 262 4.49 -24.64 40.22
N GLU A 263 5.81 -24.72 40.01
CA GLU A 263 6.51 -23.82 39.07
C GLU A 263 5.90 -23.86 37.67
N SER A 264 5.46 -25.05 37.22
CA SER A 264 4.74 -25.20 35.95
C SER A 264 3.40 -24.48 35.93
N VAL A 265 2.61 -24.52 37.01
CA VAL A 265 1.32 -23.81 37.12
C VAL A 265 1.54 -22.29 37.14
N MET A 266 2.59 -21.81 37.82
CA MET A 266 2.95 -20.39 37.83
C MET A 266 3.34 -19.87 36.43
N ILE A 267 4.08 -20.65 35.64
CA ILE A 267 4.43 -20.30 34.26
C ILE A 267 3.16 -20.22 33.39
N VAL A 268 2.27 -21.20 33.51
CA VAL A 268 1.00 -21.23 32.76
C VAL A 268 0.10 -20.05 33.17
N SER A 269 -0.04 -19.77 34.46
CA SER A 269 -0.83 -18.64 34.97
C SER A 269 -0.32 -17.28 34.47
N SER A 270 1.01 -17.11 34.43
CA SER A 270 1.66 -15.92 33.85
C SER A 270 1.36 -15.78 32.35
N ALA A 271 1.47 -16.88 31.58
CA ALA A 271 1.18 -16.88 30.15
C ALA A 271 -0.31 -16.57 29.86
N VAL A 272 -1.24 -17.17 30.61
CA VAL A 272 -2.68 -16.89 30.50
C VAL A 272 -2.98 -15.42 30.84
N SER A 273 -2.32 -14.86 31.86
CA SER A 273 -2.48 -13.44 32.23
C SER A 273 -1.99 -12.50 31.12
N GLN A 274 -0.83 -12.78 30.51
CA GLN A 274 -0.31 -11.99 29.38
C GLN A 274 -1.23 -12.07 28.16
N ALA A 275 -1.69 -13.28 27.82
CA ALA A 275 -2.61 -13.46 26.70
C ALA A 275 -3.96 -12.75 26.97
N ALA A 276 -4.43 -12.68 28.22
CA ALA A 276 -5.67 -11.96 28.54
C ALA A 276 -5.52 -10.45 28.31
N GLU A 277 -4.34 -9.88 28.59
CA GLU A 277 -4.04 -8.48 28.31
C GLU A 277 -4.02 -8.20 26.79
N HIS A 278 -3.45 -9.10 25.98
CA HIS A 278 -3.47 -8.98 24.52
C HIS A 278 -4.89 -9.00 23.95
N VAL A 279 -5.77 -9.86 24.51
CA VAL A 279 -7.18 -9.95 24.11
C VAL A 279 -7.94 -8.64 24.41
N GLU A 280 -7.70 -8.01 25.57
CA GLU A 280 -8.32 -6.70 25.87
C GLU A 280 -7.82 -5.59 24.91
N ARG A 281 -6.53 -5.56 24.58
CA ARG A 281 -6.01 -4.58 23.59
C ARG A 281 -6.59 -4.78 22.18
N ALA A 282 -6.78 -6.04 21.77
CA ALA A 282 -7.42 -6.36 20.49
C ALA A 282 -8.86 -5.86 20.46
N ARG A 283 -9.60 -6.05 21.56
CA ARG A 283 -10.97 -5.57 21.71
C ARG A 283 -11.09 -4.05 21.65
N ASP A 284 -10.20 -3.34 22.36
CA ASP A 284 -10.21 -1.87 22.35
C ASP A 284 -9.91 -1.32 20.95
N SER A 285 -8.99 -1.95 20.21
CA SER A 285 -8.73 -1.64 18.80
C SER A 285 -9.96 -1.87 17.92
N LEU A 286 -10.68 -2.98 18.13
CA LEU A 286 -11.92 -3.30 17.41
C LEU A 286 -13.03 -2.28 17.68
N ARG A 287 -13.23 -1.89 18.93
CA ARG A 287 -14.20 -0.83 19.28
C ARG A 287 -13.86 0.50 18.63
N ALA A 288 -12.58 0.85 18.58
CA ALA A 288 -12.13 2.05 17.88
C ALA A 288 -12.45 1.96 16.38
N LEU A 289 -12.23 0.79 15.76
CA LEU A 289 -12.53 0.54 14.36
C LEU A 289 -14.04 0.61 14.07
N THR A 290 -14.86 -0.07 14.88
CA THR A 290 -16.33 0.00 14.79
C THR A 290 -16.85 1.43 14.98
N ALA A 291 -16.24 2.22 15.86
CA ALA A 291 -16.61 3.63 16.06
C ALA A 291 -16.23 4.54 14.89
N VAL A 292 -15.22 4.18 14.10
CA VAL A 292 -14.85 4.88 12.86
C VAL A 292 -15.81 4.48 11.73
N VAL A 293 -16.09 3.18 11.60
CA VAL A 293 -16.99 2.64 10.57
C VAL A 293 -18.42 3.12 10.77
N GLY A 294 -18.92 3.19 12.02
CA GLY A 294 -20.28 3.68 12.31
C GLY A 294 -20.47 5.20 12.18
N LYS A 295 -19.42 5.97 11.89
CA LYS A 295 -19.48 7.43 11.66
C LYS A 295 -19.38 7.82 10.18
N ALA A 296 -19.03 6.88 9.30
CA ALA A 296 -18.97 7.06 7.85
C ALA A 296 -20.34 6.76 7.21
#